data_AF-A0AAJ6X216-F1
#
_entry.id   AF-A0AAJ6X216-F1
#
_cell.length_a   1.000
_cell.length_b   1.000
_cell.length_c   1.000
_cell.angle_alpha   90.00
_cell.angle_beta   90.00
_cell.angle_gamma   90.00
#
_symmetry.space_group_name_H-M   'P 1'
#
loop_
_entity.id
_entity.type
_entity.pdbx_description
1 polymer ?
#
loop_
_entity_poly.entity_id
_entity_poly.type
_entity_poly.pdbx_seq_one_letter_code
_entity_poly.pdbx_strand_id
1 'polypeptide(L)'
;MARKFNSWFYLICFFFLAGLATPSSFISNDALDVHGGSGRTLLQMKKTCNVSFENLDYSVLTDKCKGPQYPAKSCCDAFKEFACPFSDAINDLETDCASTMFSYINLYGKYPPGLFANECREDKNGLDCQNVEQSKKSGGVQIAATQSSLLTLTAGLIVLLLQLF
;
A
#
# COMPACT_ATOMS: atom_id res chain seq x y z
N MET A 1 -19.08 20.64 -60.04
CA MET A 1 -19.81 20.91 -58.77
C MET A 1 -18.81 21.41 -57.74
N ALA A 2 -18.75 22.73 -57.51
CA ALA A 2 -17.91 23.33 -56.49
C ALA A 2 -18.59 23.16 -55.12
N ARG A 3 -17.96 22.41 -54.20
CA ARG A 3 -18.43 22.26 -52.83
C ARG A 3 -18.24 23.61 -52.12
N LYS A 4 -19.34 24.32 -51.84
CA LYS A 4 -19.33 25.48 -50.94
C LYS A 4 -18.98 24.97 -49.53
N PHE A 5 -17.71 25.05 -49.16
CA PHE A 5 -17.29 24.82 -47.78
C PHE A 5 -17.87 25.94 -46.92
N ASN A 6 -18.78 25.55 -46.03
CA ASN A 6 -19.55 26.46 -45.20
C ASN A 6 -18.61 27.14 -44.18
N SER A 7 -18.81 28.43 -43.91
CA SER A 7 -17.94 29.25 -43.03
C SER A 7 -17.74 28.62 -41.64
N TRP A 8 -18.73 27.87 -41.16
CA TRP A 8 -18.66 27.10 -39.92
C TRP A 8 -17.57 26.02 -39.93
N PHE A 9 -17.30 25.38 -41.07
CA PHE A 9 -16.25 24.36 -41.17
C PHE A 9 -14.85 24.93 -40.84
N TYR A 10 -14.60 26.18 -41.24
CA TYR A 10 -13.34 26.87 -40.90
C TYR A 10 -13.22 27.17 -39.40
N LEU A 11 -14.33 27.48 -38.73
CA LEU A 11 -14.33 27.73 -37.28
C LEU A 11 -14.02 26.46 -36.48
N ILE A 12 -14.53 25.31 -36.93
CA ILE A 12 -14.24 24.00 -36.29
C ILE A 12 -12.77 23.62 -36.50
N CYS A 13 -12.23 23.81 -37.71
CA CYS A 13 -10.81 23.56 -37.99
C CYS A 13 -9.88 24.47 -37.15
N PHE A 14 -10.23 25.73 -36.93
CA PHE A 14 -9.44 26.65 -36.12
C PHE A 14 -9.35 26.20 -34.65
N PHE A 15 -10.44 25.71 -34.09
CA PHE A 15 -10.47 25.18 -32.71
C PHE A 15 -9.62 23.91 -32.56
N PHE A 16 -9.60 23.04 -33.57
CA PHE A 16 -8.77 21.83 -33.59
C PHE A 16 -7.28 22.13 -33.77
N LEU A 17 -6.91 23.11 -34.60
CA LEU A 17 -5.49 23.50 -34.76
C LEU A 17 -4.93 24.22 -33.53
N ALA A 18 -5.76 24.98 -32.79
CA ALA A 18 -5.33 25.67 -31.58
C ALA A 18 -5.12 24.71 -30.38
N GLY A 19 -5.75 23.52 -30.39
CA GLY A 19 -5.61 22.52 -29.33
C GLY A 19 -4.35 21.65 -29.39
N LEU A 20 -3.60 21.68 -30.51
CA LEU A 20 -2.42 20.84 -30.73
C LEU A 20 -1.09 21.53 -30.36
N ALA A 21 -1.14 22.78 -29.90
CA ALA A 21 0.04 23.53 -29.45
C ALA A 21 0.04 23.71 -27.93
N THR A 22 -0.09 22.63 -27.17
CA THR A 22 0.34 22.61 -25.77
C THR A 22 1.76 22.04 -25.72
N PRO A 23 2.78 22.82 -25.32
CA PRO A 23 4.10 22.27 -25.07
C PRO A 23 3.99 21.30 -23.89
N SER A 24 4.40 20.04 -24.10
CA SER A 24 4.69 19.11 -23.01
C SER A 24 5.89 19.66 -22.24
N SER A 25 5.64 20.39 -21.15
CA SER A 25 6.68 20.74 -20.19
C SER A 25 7.09 19.47 -19.43
N PHE A 26 8.03 18.73 -20.00
CA PHE A 26 8.86 17.79 -19.24
C PHE A 26 9.69 18.62 -18.25
N ILE A 27 9.23 18.71 -17.00
CA ILE A 27 10.03 19.25 -15.91
C ILE A 27 10.84 18.09 -15.34
N SER A 28 12.16 18.17 -15.56
CA SER A 28 13.17 17.34 -14.93
C SER A 28 13.18 17.60 -13.42
N ASN A 29 13.06 16.55 -12.63
CA ASN A 29 13.32 16.59 -11.19
C ASN A 29 14.81 16.89 -10.96
N ASP A 30 15.13 18.13 -10.58
CA ASP A 30 16.31 18.39 -9.75
C ASP A 30 16.09 19.71 -8.99
N ALA A 31 16.59 19.77 -7.76
CA ALA A 31 16.48 20.85 -6.77
C ALA A 31 15.13 20.98 -6.02
N LEU A 32 15.06 20.22 -4.91
CA LEU A 32 14.26 20.49 -3.71
C LEU A 32 14.58 21.91 -3.18
N ASP A 33 13.81 22.90 -3.60
CA ASP A 33 13.75 24.20 -2.91
C ASP A 33 12.87 24.03 -1.67
N VAL A 34 13.51 24.04 -0.50
CA VAL A 34 12.85 24.00 0.82
C VAL A 34 12.20 25.37 1.05
N HIS A 35 11.09 25.62 0.37
CA HIS A 35 10.23 26.75 0.67
C HIS A 35 9.17 26.32 1.68
N GLY A 36 9.16 27.00 2.83
CA GLY A 36 8.22 26.81 3.92
C GLY A 36 6.78 26.97 3.47
N GLY A 37 6.18 25.87 3.03
CA GLY A 37 4.75 25.70 2.90
C GLY A 37 4.29 24.84 4.06
N SER A 38 3.27 25.31 4.77
CA SER A 38 2.40 24.47 5.59
C SER A 38 1.76 23.42 4.69
N GLY A 39 2.53 22.39 4.36
CA GLY A 39 2.09 21.20 3.67
C GLY A 39 1.24 20.47 4.68
N ARG A 40 -0.07 20.59 4.52
CA ARG A 40 -0.99 19.54 4.97
C ARG A 40 -0.45 18.25 4.39
N THR A 41 0.37 17.54 5.15
CA THR A 41 0.62 16.13 4.94
C THR A 41 -0.78 15.56 4.89
N LEU A 42 -1.24 15.17 3.71
CA LEU A 42 -2.43 14.34 3.66
C LEU A 42 -2.10 13.20 4.60
N LEU A 43 -2.83 13.10 5.72
CA LEU A 43 -2.97 11.84 6.43
C LEU A 43 -3.45 10.91 5.34
N GLN A 44 -2.51 10.21 4.70
CA GLN A 44 -2.82 9.20 3.71
C GLN A 44 -3.70 8.24 4.50
N MET A 45 -5.01 8.30 4.24
CA MET A 45 -5.97 7.46 4.93
C MET A 45 -5.70 6.06 4.43
N LYS A 46 -4.84 5.36 5.16
CA LYS A 46 -4.59 3.95 4.99
C LYS A 46 -5.89 3.20 5.30
N LYS A 47 -6.09 2.09 4.60
CA LYS A 47 -7.19 1.18 4.90
C LYS A 47 -6.97 0.61 6.29
N THR A 48 -8.06 0.44 7.05
CA THR A 48 -8.00 -0.20 8.36
C THR A 48 -7.53 -1.64 8.23
N CYS A 49 -6.63 -2.04 9.12
CA CYS A 49 -6.11 -3.39 9.19
C CYS A 49 -7.21 -4.41 9.49
N ASN A 50 -7.22 -5.52 8.74
CA ASN A 50 -8.15 -6.62 8.96
C ASN A 50 -7.71 -7.57 10.10
N VAL A 51 -6.51 -7.38 10.65
CA VAL A 51 -5.98 -8.16 11.77
C VAL A 51 -6.28 -7.44 13.09
N SER A 52 -6.92 -8.16 14.02
CA SER A 52 -7.20 -7.64 15.37
C SER A 52 -5.97 -7.82 16.26
N PHE A 53 -5.07 -6.82 16.27
CA PHE A 53 -3.89 -6.83 17.14
C PHE A 53 -4.23 -6.61 18.63
N GLU A 54 -5.38 -6.02 18.94
CA GLU A 54 -5.79 -5.70 20.32
C GLU A 54 -5.81 -6.92 21.25
N ASN A 55 -6.30 -8.06 20.76
CA ASN A 55 -6.56 -9.26 21.57
C ASN A 55 -5.50 -10.35 21.38
N LEU A 56 -4.32 -10.01 20.86
CA LEU A 56 -3.21 -10.96 20.71
C LEU A 56 -2.46 -11.17 22.04
N ASP A 57 -1.74 -12.27 22.12
CA ASP A 57 -0.84 -12.55 23.24
C ASP A 57 0.53 -11.88 23.01
N TYR A 58 0.85 -10.92 23.88
CA TYR A 58 2.10 -10.15 23.85
C TYR A 58 3.20 -10.73 24.76
N SER A 59 2.93 -11.85 25.44
CA SER A 59 3.88 -12.49 26.38
C SER A 59 5.24 -12.77 25.76
N VAL A 60 5.27 -13.25 24.50
CA VAL A 60 6.51 -13.52 23.76
C VAL A 60 7.45 -12.31 23.73
N LEU A 61 6.90 -11.09 23.60
CA LEU A 61 7.64 -9.84 23.66
C LEU A 61 8.00 -9.49 25.10
N THR A 62 6.99 -9.42 25.98
CA THR A 62 7.18 -8.89 27.35
C THR A 62 8.04 -9.78 28.24
N ASP A 63 8.10 -11.08 27.96
CA ASP A 63 8.89 -12.04 28.73
C ASP A 63 10.37 -12.05 28.31
N LYS A 64 10.63 -11.89 27.01
CA LYS A 64 11.97 -12.01 26.42
C LYS A 64 12.66 -10.65 26.17
N CYS A 65 11.90 -9.60 25.88
CA CYS A 65 12.41 -8.26 25.64
C CYS A 65 12.12 -7.35 26.84
N LYS A 66 13.10 -7.21 27.75
CA LYS A 66 12.95 -6.46 29.01
C LYS A 66 13.90 -5.27 29.08
N GLY A 67 13.39 -4.16 29.59
CA GLY A 67 14.18 -2.98 29.93
C GLY A 67 15.00 -3.16 31.21
N PRO A 68 15.91 -2.23 31.52
CA PRO A 68 16.14 -0.96 30.82
C PRO A 68 17.07 -1.06 29.61
N GLN A 69 17.87 -2.13 29.50
CA GLN A 69 18.87 -2.27 28.45
C GLN A 69 18.31 -2.74 27.10
N TYR A 70 17.15 -3.40 27.08
CA TYR A 70 16.51 -3.95 25.86
C TYR A 70 17.51 -4.68 24.93
N PRO A 71 18.03 -5.84 25.35
CA PRO A 71 19.08 -6.53 24.59
C PRO A 71 18.61 -6.88 23.17
N ALA A 72 19.26 -6.27 22.16
CA ALA A 72 18.87 -6.32 20.75
C ALA A 72 18.51 -7.73 20.28
N LYS A 73 19.41 -8.70 20.45
CA LYS A 73 19.18 -10.09 20.02
C LYS A 73 17.88 -10.68 20.58
N SER A 74 17.68 -10.62 21.90
CA SER A 74 16.48 -11.17 22.56
C SER A 74 15.21 -10.45 22.09
N CYS A 75 15.28 -9.12 21.95
CA CYS A 75 14.16 -8.31 21.51
C CYS A 75 13.78 -8.55 20.05
N CYS A 76 14.76 -8.71 19.17
CA CYS A 76 14.53 -8.97 17.75
C CYS A 76 14.06 -10.39 17.49
N ASP A 77 14.61 -11.38 18.19
CA ASP A 77 14.15 -12.77 18.12
C ASP A 77 12.67 -12.87 18.56
N ALA A 78 12.33 -12.23 19.68
CA ALA A 78 10.95 -12.17 20.18
C ALA A 78 10.01 -11.40 19.23
N PHE A 79 10.49 -10.30 18.66
CA PHE A 79 9.72 -9.52 17.68
C PHE A 79 9.45 -10.31 16.41
N LYS A 80 10.44 -11.06 15.90
CA LYS A 80 10.25 -11.95 14.76
C LYS A 80 9.24 -13.05 15.07
N GLU A 81 9.32 -13.67 16.24
CA GLU A 81 8.35 -14.67 16.69
C GLU A 81 6.91 -14.13 16.73
N PHE A 82 6.74 -12.88 17.18
CA PHE A 82 5.43 -12.22 17.23
C PHE A 82 4.92 -11.76 15.85
N ALA A 83 5.77 -11.11 15.06
CA ALA A 83 5.36 -10.35 13.87
C ALA A 83 5.35 -11.19 12.59
N CYS A 84 6.22 -12.20 12.47
CA CYS A 84 6.34 -12.98 11.24
C CYS A 84 5.07 -13.75 10.82
N PRO A 85 4.20 -14.25 11.72
CA PRO A 85 2.90 -14.80 11.33
C PRO A 85 1.99 -13.80 10.60
N PHE A 86 2.25 -12.50 10.74
CA PHE A 86 1.45 -11.41 10.15
C PHE A 86 2.25 -10.61 9.11
N SER A 87 3.37 -11.13 8.61
CA SER A 87 4.29 -10.41 7.71
C SER A 87 3.57 -9.81 6.50
N ASP A 88 2.65 -10.55 5.89
CA ASP A 88 1.94 -10.12 4.69
C ASP A 88 1.05 -8.90 4.96
N ALA A 89 0.39 -8.88 6.13
CA ALA A 89 -0.48 -7.79 6.53
C ALA A 89 0.31 -6.54 6.92
N ILE A 90 1.40 -6.69 7.68
CA ILE A 90 2.19 -5.56 8.16
C ILE A 90 3.10 -4.97 7.06
N ASN A 91 3.45 -5.74 6.03
CA ASN A 91 4.20 -5.26 4.87
C ASN A 91 3.31 -4.61 3.80
N ASP A 92 1.99 -4.62 3.96
CA ASP A 92 1.07 -3.92 3.07
C ASP A 92 1.08 -2.40 3.32
N LEU A 93 1.69 -1.68 2.38
CA LEU A 93 1.82 -0.22 2.42
C LEU A 93 0.49 0.52 2.23
N GLU A 94 -0.59 -0.13 1.79
CA GLU A 94 -1.92 0.48 1.67
C GLU A 94 -2.71 0.49 2.98
N THR A 95 -2.29 -0.31 3.97
CA THR A 95 -3.01 -0.46 5.26
C THR A 95 -2.27 0.19 6.43
N ASP A 96 -2.98 0.35 7.53
CA ASP A 96 -2.45 0.82 8.82
C ASP A 96 -1.96 -0.32 9.72
N CYS A 97 -1.87 -1.57 9.21
CA CYS A 97 -1.52 -2.75 10.00
C CYS A 97 -0.22 -2.60 10.80
N ALA A 98 0.85 -2.11 10.17
CA ALA A 98 2.12 -1.91 10.86
C ALA A 98 2.02 -0.89 12.00
N SER A 99 1.40 0.26 11.75
CA SER A 99 1.21 1.29 12.78
C SER A 99 0.35 0.77 13.94
N THR A 100 -0.75 0.09 13.63
CA THR A 100 -1.66 -0.50 14.63
C THR A 100 -0.94 -1.55 15.47
N MET A 101 -0.17 -2.45 14.85
CA MET A 101 0.63 -3.45 15.56
C MET A 101 1.62 -2.79 16.52
N PHE A 102 2.41 -1.82 16.05
CA PHE A 102 3.39 -1.14 16.90
C PHE A 102 2.74 -0.34 18.04
N SER A 103 1.56 0.24 17.82
CA SER A 103 0.80 0.91 18.87
C SER A 103 0.48 -0.03 20.03
N TYR A 104 -0.03 -1.23 19.75
CA TYR A 104 -0.34 -2.21 20.81
C TYR A 104 0.92 -2.83 21.43
N ILE A 105 1.96 -3.12 20.64
CA ILE A 105 3.26 -3.56 21.17
C ILE A 105 3.79 -2.57 22.20
N ASN A 106 3.81 -1.28 21.86
CA ASN A 106 4.32 -0.23 22.75
C ASN A 106 3.42 -0.05 23.96
N LEU A 107 2.10 -0.16 23.81
CA LEU A 107 1.13 -0.03 24.89
C LEU A 107 1.30 -1.16 25.93
N TYR A 108 1.26 -2.42 25.50
CA TYR A 108 1.29 -3.57 26.42
C TYR A 108 2.68 -3.83 26.98
N GLY A 109 3.72 -3.69 26.16
CA GLY A 109 5.10 -3.90 26.58
C GLY A 109 5.75 -2.69 27.24
N LYS A 110 5.08 -1.52 27.23
CA LYS A 110 5.63 -0.24 27.70
C LYS A 110 6.96 0.12 27.01
N TYR A 111 7.10 -0.26 25.74
CA TYR A 111 8.32 -0.03 24.97
C TYR A 111 8.41 1.43 24.51
N PRO A 112 9.63 2.00 24.49
CA PRO A 112 9.84 3.31 23.89
C PRO A 112 9.59 3.26 22.38
N PRO A 113 9.04 4.34 21.78
CA PRO A 113 8.77 4.38 20.36
C PRO A 113 10.07 4.23 19.57
N GLY A 114 10.02 3.38 18.52
CA GLY A 114 11.16 3.12 17.65
C GLY A 114 12.17 2.10 18.18
N LEU A 115 11.95 1.48 19.35
CA LEU A 115 12.87 0.46 19.90
C LEU A 115 13.23 -0.60 18.86
N PHE A 116 12.24 -1.29 18.32
CA PHE A 116 12.46 -2.38 17.36
C PHE A 116 13.03 -1.87 16.01
N ALA A 117 12.69 -0.66 15.58
CA ALA A 117 13.26 -0.07 14.36
C ALA A 117 14.74 0.32 14.51
N ASN A 118 15.19 0.54 15.75
CA ASN A 118 16.56 0.90 16.06
C ASN A 118 17.41 -0.35 16.33
N GLU A 119 16.89 -1.29 17.13
CA GLU A 119 17.60 -2.49 17.55
C GLU A 119 17.60 -3.60 16.48
N CYS A 120 16.52 -3.72 15.69
CA CYS A 120 16.32 -4.86 14.80
C CYS A 120 16.59 -4.48 13.35
N ARG A 121 17.86 -4.63 12.96
CA ARG A 121 18.35 -4.47 11.58
C ARG A 121 19.16 -5.69 11.19
N GLU A 122 18.70 -6.41 10.19
CA GLU A 122 19.42 -7.55 9.60
C GLU A 122 20.02 -7.11 8.28
N ASP A 123 19.22 -7.14 7.21
CA ASP A 123 19.68 -6.90 5.84
C ASP A 123 18.87 -5.80 5.14
N LYS A 124 19.28 -5.48 3.90
CA LYS A 124 18.60 -4.47 3.04
C LYS A 124 17.13 -4.79 2.76
N ASN A 125 16.73 -6.06 2.93
CA ASN A 125 15.37 -6.53 2.71
C ASN A 125 14.50 -6.47 3.97
N GLY A 126 15.04 -6.01 5.11
CA GLY A 126 14.35 -6.00 6.40
C GLY A 126 14.68 -7.24 7.24
N LEU A 127 13.72 -7.67 8.04
CA LEU A 127 13.83 -8.83 8.94
C LEU A 127 13.40 -10.12 8.19
N ASP A 128 14.23 -11.15 8.24
CA ASP A 128 13.95 -12.44 7.59
C ASP A 128 13.03 -13.32 8.45
N CYS A 129 11.84 -13.63 7.96
CA CYS A 129 10.87 -14.47 8.65
C CYS A 129 10.99 -15.97 8.34
N GLN A 130 11.92 -16.42 7.50
CA GLN A 130 12.00 -17.82 7.06
C GLN A 130 12.40 -18.80 8.19
N ASN A 131 13.13 -18.33 9.20
CA ASN A 131 13.68 -19.16 10.27
C ASN A 131 12.92 -19.05 11.61
N VAL A 132 11.72 -18.46 11.61
CA VAL A 132 10.89 -18.41 12.81
C VAL A 132 10.13 -19.74 12.92
N GLU A 133 10.50 -20.56 13.90
CA GLU A 133 9.81 -21.81 14.22
C GLU A 133 8.30 -21.53 14.36
N GLN A 134 7.54 -21.92 13.34
CA GLN A 134 6.12 -21.62 13.25
C GLN A 134 5.38 -22.36 14.36
N SER A 135 4.89 -21.63 15.38
CA SER A 135 3.70 -22.07 16.12
C SER A 135 2.50 -22.04 15.18
N LYS A 136 2.38 -23.07 14.34
CA LYS A 136 1.25 -23.31 13.46
C LYS A 136 -0.02 -23.40 14.30
N LYS A 137 -0.90 -22.40 14.19
CA LYS A 137 -2.34 -22.62 14.32
C LYS A 137 -2.98 -22.45 12.94
N SER A 138 -3.13 -23.60 12.28
CA SER A 138 -3.81 -23.76 11.00
C SER A 138 -5.28 -23.33 11.09
N GLY A 139 -5.74 -22.58 10.10
CA GLY A 139 -7.15 -22.19 9.96
C GLY A 139 -7.43 -21.33 8.74
N GLY A 140 -6.72 -21.53 7.63
CA GLY A 140 -6.95 -20.80 6.38
C GLY A 140 -7.76 -21.62 5.39
N VAL A 141 -9.07 -21.35 5.28
CA VAL A 141 -9.86 -21.76 4.10
C VAL A 141 -9.58 -20.76 2.99
N GLN A 142 -8.81 -21.17 1.99
CA GLN A 142 -8.56 -20.41 0.77
C GLN A 142 -9.75 -20.60 -0.17
N ILE A 143 -10.71 -19.67 -0.14
CA ILE A 143 -11.69 -19.56 -1.24
C ILE A 143 -11.02 -18.71 -2.32
N ALA A 144 -10.42 -19.39 -3.30
CA ALA A 144 -9.91 -18.76 -4.51
C ALA A 144 -11.10 -18.19 -5.31
N ALA A 145 -11.32 -16.89 -5.24
CA ALA A 145 -12.24 -16.19 -6.12
C ALA A 145 -11.58 -16.03 -7.50
N THR A 146 -11.93 -16.91 -8.43
CA THR A 146 -11.49 -16.83 -9.83
C THR A 146 -12.19 -15.64 -10.50
N GLN A 147 -11.46 -14.54 -10.70
CA GLN A 147 -11.95 -13.41 -11.51
C GLN A 147 -11.97 -13.80 -12.99
N SER A 148 -13.14 -14.27 -13.43
CA SER A 148 -13.37 -14.71 -14.80
C SER A 148 -13.64 -13.50 -15.71
N SER A 149 -12.62 -13.11 -16.49
CA SER A 149 -12.62 -11.96 -17.40
C SER A 149 -13.44 -12.18 -18.69
N LEU A 150 -14.46 -13.06 -18.66
CA LEU A 150 -15.19 -13.54 -19.84
C LEU A 150 -16.52 -12.80 -20.11
N LEU A 151 -16.99 -11.97 -19.18
CA LEU A 151 -18.33 -11.35 -19.25
C LEU A 151 -18.41 -10.02 -20.01
N THR A 152 -17.28 -9.45 -20.43
CA THR A 152 -17.27 -8.15 -21.15
C THR A 152 -17.40 -8.29 -22.66
N LEU A 153 -17.15 -9.47 -23.23
CA LEU A 153 -17.27 -9.72 -24.68
C LEU A 153 -18.72 -9.99 -25.13
N THR A 154 -19.57 -10.50 -24.23
CA THR A 154 -20.96 -10.83 -24.56
C THR A 154 -21.89 -9.61 -24.61
N ALA A 155 -21.54 -8.48 -24.01
CA ALA A 155 -22.37 -7.28 -24.14
C ALA A 155 -22.20 -6.58 -25.50
N GLY A 156 -20.96 -6.55 -26.03
CA GLY A 156 -20.65 -5.87 -27.29
C GLY A 156 -21.27 -6.53 -28.53
N LEU A 157 -21.27 -7.87 -28.58
CA LEU A 157 -21.85 -8.62 -29.70
C LEU A 157 -23.37 -8.41 -29.82
N ILE A 158 -24.07 -8.21 -28.71
CA ILE A 158 -25.54 -8.12 -28.66
C ILE A 158 -25.98 -6.74 -29.15
N VAL A 159 -25.25 -5.68 -28.79
CA VAL A 159 -25.46 -4.33 -29.32
C VAL A 159 -25.19 -4.27 -30.82
N LEU A 160 -24.15 -4.94 -31.31
CA LEU A 160 -23.83 -4.98 -32.74
C LEU A 160 -24.94 -5.69 -33.56
N LEU A 161 -25.49 -6.79 -33.03
CA LEU A 161 -26.58 -7.54 -33.67
C LEU A 161 -27.89 -6.74 -33.73
N LEU A 162 -28.19 -5.93 -32.71
CA LEU A 162 -29.35 -5.05 -32.67
C LEU A 162 -29.23 -3.81 -33.58
N GLN A 163 -28.03 -3.46 -34.04
CA GLN A 163 -27.85 -2.40 -35.04
C GLN A 163 -27.83 -2.92 -36.48
N LEU A 164 -27.73 -4.24 -36.67
CA LEU A 164 -27.67 -4.87 -37.99
C LEU A 164 -29.04 -5.43 -38.45
N PHE A 165 -30.00 -5.55 -37.52
CA PHE A 165 -31.41 -5.88 -37.76
C PHE A 165 -32.28 -4.67 -37.42
#